data_AF-A0A1M5AMS3-F1
#
_entry.id   AF-A0A1M5AMS3-F1
#
_cell.length_a   1.000
_cell.length_b   1.000
_cell.length_c   1.000
_cell.angle_alpha   90.00
_cell.angle_beta   90.00
_cell.angle_gamma   90.00
#
_symmetry.space_group_name_H-M   'P 1'
#
loop_
_entity.id
_entity.type
_entity.pdbx_description
1 polymer ?
#
loop_
_entity_poly.entity_id
_entity_poly.type
_entity_poly.pdbx_seq_one_letter_code
_entity_poly.pdbx_strand_id
1 'polypeptide(L)'
;MMYDTYKDLNEFIEDIERIGEIEFEYKGKDYSLLYYDKIYICEYNKPETEKEYDTIEEFLDDYKIDSVPIRELATEIKVFAH
;
A
#
# COMPACT_ATOMS: atom_id res chain seq x y z
N MET A 1 -17.36 3.88 -7.61
CA MET A 1 -16.82 3.61 -6.26
C MET A 1 -16.36 4.95 -5.70
N MET A 2 -16.64 5.21 -4.43
CA MET A 2 -16.09 6.39 -3.75
C MET A 2 -14.70 5.97 -3.26
N TYR A 3 -13.68 6.72 -3.66
CA TYR A 3 -12.31 6.48 -3.23
C TYR A 3 -11.99 7.39 -2.07
N ASP A 4 -11.29 6.85 -1.07
CA ASP A 4 -10.66 7.63 -0.02
C ASP A 4 -9.24 8.00 -0.42
N THR A 5 -8.70 9.03 0.24
CA THR A 5 -7.33 9.49 0.10
C THR A 5 -6.79 9.86 1.47
N TYR A 6 -5.56 9.46 1.77
CA TYR A 6 -4.89 9.86 3.00
C TYR A 6 -4.51 11.35 2.96
N LYS A 7 -4.62 12.02 4.11
CA LYS A 7 -4.19 13.41 4.27
C LYS A 7 -2.69 13.55 4.27
N ASP A 8 -2.01 12.55 4.86
CA ASP A 8 -0.57 12.49 5.00
C ASP A 8 -0.10 11.03 5.17
N LEU A 9 1.21 10.85 5.22
CA LEU A 9 1.83 9.53 5.37
C LEU A 9 1.46 8.83 6.69
N ASN A 10 1.20 9.57 7.77
CA ASN A 10 0.91 8.94 9.06
C ASN A 10 -0.46 8.27 9.05
N GLU A 11 -1.46 8.85 8.37
CA GLU A 11 -2.77 8.21 8.23
C GLU A 11 -2.66 6.86 7.50
N PHE A 12 -1.81 6.78 6.47
CA PHE A 12 -1.51 5.51 5.80
C PHE A 12 -0.82 4.50 6.71
N ILE A 13 0.18 4.93 7.50
CA ILE A 13 0.88 4.07 8.46
C ILE A 13 -0.09 3.57 9.54
N GLU A 14 -0.95 4.44 10.06
CA GLU A 14 -1.96 4.07 11.07
C GLU A 14 -2.89 2.97 10.54
N ASP A 15 -3.32 3.03 9.27
CA ASP A 15 -4.17 1.99 8.70
C ASP A 15 -3.41 0.67 8.47
N ILE A 16 -2.13 0.73 8.07
CA ILE A 16 -1.30 -0.48 8.03
C ILE A 16 -1.24 -1.12 9.43
N GLU A 17 -1.01 -0.35 10.49
CA GLU A 17 -0.88 -0.87 11.85
C GLU A 17 -2.20 -1.35 12.47
N ARG A 18 -3.33 -0.70 12.15
CA ARG A 18 -4.61 -0.91 12.85
C ARG A 18 -5.59 -1.79 12.09
N ILE A 19 -5.63 -1.66 10.77
CA ILE A 19 -6.51 -2.43 9.90
C ILE A 19 -5.75 -3.64 9.35
N GLY A 20 -4.56 -3.39 8.83
CA GLY A 20 -3.70 -4.42 8.26
C GLY A 20 -4.15 -4.97 6.91
N GLU A 21 -5.23 -4.47 6.31
CA GLU A 21 -5.62 -4.82 4.94
C GLU A 21 -6.04 -3.55 4.20
N ILE A 22 -5.36 -3.22 3.11
CA ILE A 22 -5.60 -2.00 2.33
C ILE A 22 -5.61 -2.37 0.85
N GLU A 23 -6.69 -2.01 0.15
CA GLU A 23 -6.78 -2.11 -1.30
C GLU A 23 -6.85 -0.71 -1.93
N PHE A 24 -5.98 -0.45 -2.90
CA PHE A 24 -5.86 0.87 -3.52
C PHE A 24 -5.51 0.83 -5.01
N GLU A 25 -5.90 1.89 -5.72
CA GLU A 25 -5.57 2.12 -7.12
C GLU A 25 -4.48 3.18 -7.26
N TYR A 26 -3.50 2.92 -8.12
CA TYR A 26 -2.54 3.90 -8.60
C TYR A 26 -2.34 3.78 -10.11
N LYS A 27 -2.62 4.87 -10.85
CA LYS A 27 -2.50 4.96 -12.32
C LYS A 27 -3.21 3.83 -13.07
N GLY A 28 -4.40 3.45 -12.62
CA GLY A 28 -5.23 2.43 -13.24
C GLY A 28 -4.78 0.99 -12.97
N LYS A 29 -3.92 0.79 -11.97
CA LYS A 29 -3.55 -0.52 -11.45
C LYS A 29 -4.01 -0.64 -10.00
N ASP A 30 -4.59 -1.78 -9.67
CA ASP A 30 -5.05 -2.09 -8.33
C ASP A 30 -3.99 -2.91 -7.58
N TYR A 31 -3.85 -2.63 -6.30
CA TYR A 31 -2.87 -3.24 -5.40
C TYR A 31 -3.57 -3.73 -4.14
N SER A 32 -3.09 -4.83 -3.59
CA SER A 32 -3.52 -5.37 -2.30
C SER A 32 -2.33 -5.38 -1.36
N LEU A 33 -2.48 -4.74 -0.20
CA LEU A 33 -1.53 -4.73 0.91
C LEU A 33 -2.15 -5.48 2.09
N LEU A 34 -1.40 -6.43 2.65
CA LEU A 34 -1.76 -7.15 3.86
C LEU A 34 -0.63 -7.04 4.89
N TYR A 35 -0.95 -6.71 6.13
CA TYR A 35 -0.04 -6.71 7.27
C TYR A 35 -0.53 -7.72 8.32
N TYR A 36 0.27 -8.76 8.50
CA TYR A 36 0.07 -9.77 9.55
C TYR A 36 1.38 -9.94 10.32
N ASP A 37 2.14 -11.01 10.07
CA ASP A 37 3.50 -11.18 10.62
C ASP A 37 4.54 -10.35 9.83
N LYS A 38 4.21 -10.02 8.59
CA LYS A 38 4.99 -9.26 7.62
C LYS A 38 4.06 -8.41 6.78
N ILE A 39 4.61 -7.51 5.97
CA ILE A 39 3.87 -6.78 4.95
C ILE A 39 3.97 -7.53 3.64
N TYR A 40 2.83 -7.84 3.05
CA TYR A 40 2.68 -8.45 1.75
C TYR A 40 2.03 -7.42 0.82
N ILE A 41 2.59 -7.22 -0.37
CA ILE A 41 1.99 -6.33 -1.36
C ILE A 41 2.15 -6.89 -2.77
N CYS A 42 1.08 -6.86 -3.56
CA CYS A 42 1.07 -7.31 -4.95
C CYS A 42 0.14 -6.48 -5.83
N GLU A 43 0.37 -6.50 -7.15
CA GLU A 43 -0.65 -6.08 -8.13
C GLU A 43 -1.80 -7.10 -8.13
N TYR A 44 -3.05 -6.63 -8.20
CA TYR A 44 -4.24 -7.49 -8.18
C TYR A 44 -4.23 -8.51 -9.32
N ASN A 45 -4.63 -9.76 -9.02
CA ASN A 45 -4.55 -10.92 -9.93
C ASN A 45 -3.14 -11.24 -10.48
N LYS A 46 -2.06 -10.74 -9.84
CA LYS A 46 -0.67 -11.02 -10.23
C LYS A 46 0.18 -11.43 -9.02
N PRO A 47 -0.05 -12.62 -8.44
CA PRO A 47 0.72 -13.10 -7.28
C PRO A 47 2.22 -13.20 -7.57
N GLU A 48 2.64 -13.30 -8.83
CA GLU A 48 4.06 -13.26 -9.22
C GLU A 48 4.75 -11.91 -8.95
N THR A 49 3.98 -10.86 -8.65
CA THR A 49 4.48 -9.53 -8.28
C THR A 49 4.55 -9.31 -6.77
N GLU A 50 4.16 -10.31 -5.98
CA GLU A 50 4.17 -10.23 -4.52
C GLU A 50 5.57 -9.93 -4.00
N LYS A 51 5.62 -9.00 -3.05
CA LYS A 51 6.80 -8.67 -2.27
C LYS A 51 6.46 -8.73 -0.80
N GLU A 52 7.44 -9.13 -0.02
CA GLU A 52 7.35 -9.24 1.42
C GLU A 52 8.36 -8.32 2.09
N TYR A 53 7.98 -7.72 3.21
CA TYR A 53 8.84 -6.87 4.02
C TYR A 53 8.68 -7.22 5.50
N ASP A 54 9.78 -7.23 6.24
CA ASP A 54 9.78 -7.59 7.66
C ASP A 54 9.26 -6.45 8.55
N THR A 55 9.41 -5.18 8.13
CA THR A 55 8.89 -4.00 8.86
C THR A 55 8.20 -2.97 7.96
N ILE A 56 7.38 -2.11 8.57
CA ILE A 56 6.76 -0.96 7.89
C ILE A 56 7.83 -0.01 7.35
N GLU A 57 8.92 0.25 8.08
CA GLU A 57 9.97 1.12 7.56
C GLU A 57 10.64 0.55 6.31
N GLU A 58 10.96 -0.74 6.30
CA GLU A 58 11.54 -1.42 5.14
C GLU A 58 10.60 -1.32 3.91
N PHE A 59 9.31 -1.61 4.10
CA PHE A 59 8.31 -1.44 3.06
C PHE A 59 8.27 -0.01 2.51
N LEU A 60 8.25 0.99 3.40
CA LEU A 60 8.17 2.39 3.02
C LEU A 60 9.42 2.91 2.29
N ASP A 61 10.60 2.34 2.57
CA ASP A 61 11.88 2.72 1.94
C ASP A 61 12.10 1.99 0.60
N ASP A 62 11.71 0.72 0.50
CA ASP A 62 12.07 -0.14 -0.63
C ASP A 62 10.95 -0.33 -1.66
N TYR A 63 9.67 -0.32 -1.25
CA TYR A 63 8.58 -0.51 -2.20
C TYR A 63 8.38 0.72 -3.08
N LYS A 64 8.33 0.49 -4.39
CA LYS A 64 8.23 1.53 -5.42
C LYS A 64 7.22 1.12 -6.48
N ILE A 65 6.39 2.07 -6.89
CA ILE A 65 5.54 1.96 -8.06
C ILE A 65 6.05 2.95 -9.10
N ASP A 66 6.38 2.48 -10.30
CA ASP A 66 7.00 3.28 -11.36
C ASP A 66 8.26 4.06 -10.90
N SER A 67 9.09 3.45 -10.05
CA SER A 67 10.28 4.07 -9.42
C SER A 67 10.00 5.16 -8.37
N VAL A 68 8.74 5.45 -8.05
CA VAL A 68 8.36 6.38 -6.98
C VAL A 68 8.17 5.60 -5.67
N PRO A 69 8.82 5.99 -4.57
CA PRO A 69 8.64 5.37 -3.25
C PRO A 69 7.20 5.45 -2.76
N ILE A 70 6.68 4.37 -2.18
CA ILE A 70 5.29 4.34 -1.68
C ILE A 70 4.99 5.42 -0.64
N ARG A 71 5.99 5.81 0.16
CA ARG A 71 5.86 6.92 1.13
C ARG A 71 5.55 8.27 0.47
N GLU A 72 5.99 8.47 -0.77
CA GLU A 72 5.68 9.67 -1.55
C GLU A 72 4.31 9.58 -2.22
N LEU A 73 3.78 8.36 -2.38
CA LEU A 73 2.50 8.09 -3.02
C LEU A 73 1.32 8.02 -2.05
N ALA A 74 1.56 8.01 -0.74
CA ALA A 74 0.52 7.81 0.28
C ALA A 74 -0.69 8.77 0.11
N THR A 75 -0.46 10.02 -0.28
CA THR A 75 -1.53 11.01 -0.51
C THR A 75 -2.08 11.03 -1.94
N GLU A 76 -1.55 10.20 -2.84
CA GLU A 76 -1.92 10.13 -4.26
C GLU A 76 -2.70 8.86 -4.62
N ILE A 77 -2.55 7.79 -3.84
CA ILE A 77 -3.28 6.54 -4.05
C ILE A 77 -4.78 6.73 -3.78
N LYS A 78 -5.60 5.96 -4.51
CA LYS A 78 -7.05 5.95 -4.34
C LYS A 78 -7.46 4.69 -3.59
N VAL A 79 -7.71 4.82 -2.29
CA VAL A 79 -8.07 3.69 -1.44
C VAL A 79 -9.54 3.35 -1.65
N PHE A 80 -9.86 2.07 -1.81
CA PHE A 80 -11.24 1.60 -1.95
C PHE A 80 -11.65 0.51 -0.96
N ALA A 81 -10.70 0.00 -0.16
CA ALA A 81 -10.97 -0.81 1.02
C ALA A 81 -9.88 -0.59 2.09
N HIS A 82 -10.32 -0.38 3.33
CA HIS A 82 -9.60 -0.34 4.60
C HIS A 82 -10.64 -0.34 5.74
#